data_AF-A0A7C6RVG2-F1
#
_entry.id   AF-A0A7C6RVG2-F1
#
_cell.length_a   1.000
_cell.length_b   1.000
_cell.length_c   1.000
_cell.angle_alpha   90.00
_cell.angle_beta   90.00
_cell.angle_gamma   90.00
#
_symmetry.space_group_name_H-M   'P 1'
#
loop_
_entity.id
_entity.type
_entity.pdbx_description
1 polymer ?
#
loop_
_entity_poly.entity_id
_entity_poly.type
_entity_poly.pdbx_seq_one_letter_code
_entity_poly.pdbx_strand_id
1 'polypeptide(L)'
;MNRLFKSLLLGAMLAGAALVRAGQYETIDYHVQQMIAHGAANDTTGVQTFREQLENLRRPETGDSAQARPFHQQGSEHLARDNLREALAAFRQAFIADPVDPEIAGQLGLTYLRLGRLKEAERLSVYALSLAPTHSANWFTLGQVYGQAGDARRATGAFANAYRFAQDPPRLAEQLRHLATTPTADAVRASARQVLQSIQATADPKSTAASTSPPKPAVLAPPSSMVSPKPPATTETEVPTEASPAAKPAAGSTLLGSLKRRLTNLTSPADTATPATGSPQPRSSDHDNPGQRIYRRSIPLTCLIVTFRNGKTNNLGSGLLVSLDGLIITNNHVIEKADNLAVKCGEQESTASVRKRSKEPDLALLATSLKVSESFTLNETYNQDLIGRDVFVIGNPYGLEGTFSTGVISGLREIDGVRYIQISAPISPGNSGGPVILRDGTVIGIATMGLKRGQNLNFAIAAADVIASGLFDPRRMKSQPLGGH
;
A
#
# COMPACT_ATOMS: atom_id res chain seq x y z
N MET A 1 30.91 13.74 -20.78
CA MET A 1 29.61 13.84 -20.06
C MET A 1 28.80 12.54 -20.24
N ASN A 2 27.51 12.54 -19.88
CA ASN A 2 26.50 11.51 -20.18
C ASN A 2 26.66 10.10 -19.57
N ARG A 3 26.98 10.01 -18.27
CA ARG A 3 26.57 8.87 -17.42
C ARG A 3 25.80 9.25 -16.15
N LEU A 4 26.11 10.37 -15.49
CA LEU A 4 25.44 10.80 -14.26
C LEU A 4 23.96 11.22 -14.41
N PHE A 5 23.48 11.51 -15.63
CA PHE A 5 22.10 11.96 -15.83
C PHE A 5 21.05 10.83 -15.85
N LYS A 6 21.47 9.56 -15.92
CA LYS A 6 20.54 8.40 -15.93
C LYS A 6 20.18 7.87 -14.52
N SER A 7 20.85 8.30 -13.46
CA SER A 7 20.64 7.79 -12.10
C SER A 7 19.64 8.60 -11.25
N LEU A 8 19.43 9.89 -11.52
CA LEU A 8 18.48 10.71 -10.73
C LEU A 8 17.00 10.42 -11.02
N LEU A 9 16.67 9.80 -12.17
CA LEU A 9 15.30 9.48 -12.56
C LEU A 9 14.67 8.31 -11.79
N LEU A 10 15.47 7.51 -11.07
CA LEU A 10 14.99 6.29 -10.42
C LEU A 10 14.29 6.55 -9.06
N GLY A 11 14.53 7.70 -8.42
CA GLY A 11 13.92 8.05 -7.13
C GLY A 11 12.44 8.47 -7.24
N ALA A 12 12.05 9.10 -8.35
CA ALA A 12 10.66 9.50 -8.59
C ALA A 12 9.74 8.32 -8.97
N MET A 13 10.30 7.15 -9.34
CA MET A 13 9.57 5.99 -9.91
C MET A 13 8.68 5.20 -8.94
N LEU A 14 8.49 5.67 -7.70
CA LEU A 14 7.49 5.13 -6.76
C LEU A 14 6.39 6.14 -6.40
N ALA A 15 6.56 7.43 -6.71
CA ALA A 15 5.63 8.48 -6.29
C ALA A 15 4.27 8.46 -7.02
N GLY A 16 4.23 8.05 -8.30
CA GLY A 16 2.96 7.95 -9.06
C GLY A 16 1.95 6.98 -8.43
N ALA A 17 2.42 5.94 -7.74
CA ALA A 17 1.57 4.98 -7.01
C ALA A 17 1.25 5.41 -5.56
N ALA A 18 1.65 6.63 -5.17
CA ALA A 18 1.42 7.21 -3.84
C ALA A 18 0.34 8.31 -3.83
N LEU A 19 -0.31 8.60 -4.97
CA LEU A 19 -1.48 9.50 -5.03
C LEU A 19 -2.75 8.90 -4.39
N VAL A 20 -2.71 7.62 -3.99
CA VAL A 20 -3.76 6.95 -3.24
C VAL A 20 -3.35 6.86 -1.77
N ARG A 21 -4.14 7.44 -0.86
CA ARG A 21 -3.92 7.34 0.59
C ARG A 21 -3.97 5.88 1.05
N ALA A 22 -3.18 5.52 2.07
CA ALA A 22 -3.12 4.16 2.66
C ALA A 22 -4.33 3.78 3.55
N GLY A 23 -5.52 3.99 2.97
CA GLY A 23 -6.83 3.48 3.38
C GLY A 23 -7.79 3.52 2.19
N GLN A 24 -7.51 4.39 1.21
CA GLN A 24 -8.17 4.46 -0.10
C GLN A 24 -7.74 3.29 -1.00
N TYR A 25 -6.49 2.82 -0.96
CA TYR A 25 -6.08 1.60 -1.68
C TYR A 25 -6.77 0.36 -1.12
N GLU A 26 -6.87 0.27 0.20
CA GLU A 26 -7.49 -0.82 0.94
C GLU A 26 -9.01 -0.86 0.68
N THR A 27 -9.63 0.32 0.54
CA THR A 27 -11.03 0.47 0.10
C THR A 27 -11.20 0.07 -1.37
N ILE A 28 -10.33 0.54 -2.27
CA ILE A 28 -10.29 0.14 -3.69
C ILE A 28 -10.17 -1.37 -3.83
N ASP A 29 -9.18 -1.97 -3.17
CA ASP A 29 -8.92 -3.40 -3.19
C ASP A 29 -10.13 -4.16 -2.64
N TYR A 30 -10.69 -3.75 -1.50
CA TYR A 30 -11.93 -4.34 -0.98
C TYR A 30 -13.05 -4.40 -2.02
N HIS A 31 -13.41 -3.28 -2.67
CA HIS A 31 -14.46 -3.29 -3.70
C HIS A 31 -14.08 -4.17 -4.90
N VAL A 32 -12.81 -4.18 -5.33
CA VAL A 32 -12.30 -5.05 -6.40
C VAL A 32 -12.38 -6.54 -6.00
N GLN A 33 -12.01 -6.92 -4.77
CA GLN A 33 -12.13 -8.29 -4.26
C GLN A 33 -13.62 -8.72 -4.13
N GLN A 34 -14.53 -7.81 -3.77
CA GLN A 34 -15.96 -8.10 -3.78
C GLN A 34 -16.50 -8.29 -5.21
N MET A 35 -16.12 -7.42 -6.16
CA MET A 35 -16.43 -7.62 -7.58
C MET A 35 -15.90 -8.98 -8.08
N ILE A 36 -14.72 -9.42 -7.64
CA ILE A 36 -14.19 -10.76 -7.97
C ILE A 36 -15.06 -11.87 -7.36
N ALA A 37 -15.45 -11.75 -6.09
CA ALA A 37 -16.26 -12.74 -5.40
C ALA A 37 -17.64 -12.92 -6.04
N HIS A 38 -18.35 -11.82 -6.32
CA HIS A 38 -19.62 -11.83 -7.04
C HIS A 38 -19.43 -12.27 -8.51
N GLY A 39 -18.33 -11.87 -9.15
CA GLY A 39 -17.98 -12.31 -10.50
C GLY A 39 -17.82 -13.83 -10.62
N ALA A 40 -17.16 -14.46 -9.63
CA ALA A 40 -16.99 -15.91 -9.55
C ALA A 40 -18.30 -16.66 -9.21
N ALA A 41 -19.26 -15.99 -8.55
CA ALA A 41 -20.61 -16.50 -8.29
C ALA A 41 -21.59 -16.27 -9.47
N ASN A 42 -21.14 -15.62 -10.54
CA ASN A 42 -21.96 -15.07 -11.64
C ASN A 42 -23.04 -14.08 -11.19
N ASP A 43 -22.89 -13.46 -10.02
CA ASP A 43 -23.80 -12.45 -9.48
C ASP A 43 -23.52 -11.08 -10.12
N THR A 44 -24.19 -10.81 -11.23
CA THR A 44 -24.09 -9.53 -11.93
C THR A 44 -24.63 -8.35 -11.09
N THR A 45 -25.57 -8.57 -10.17
CA THR A 45 -26.10 -7.50 -9.30
C THR A 45 -25.05 -7.08 -8.27
N GLY A 46 -24.43 -8.03 -7.57
CA GLY A 46 -23.33 -7.74 -6.65
C GLY A 46 -22.13 -7.11 -7.34
N VAL A 47 -21.74 -7.60 -8.53
CA VAL A 47 -20.69 -6.94 -9.33
C VAL A 47 -21.06 -5.49 -9.65
N GLN A 48 -22.31 -5.21 -10.02
CA GLN A 48 -22.77 -3.85 -10.32
C GLN A 48 -22.74 -2.95 -9.07
N THR A 49 -23.21 -3.42 -7.92
CA THR A 49 -23.18 -2.64 -6.66
C THR A 49 -21.75 -2.27 -6.25
N PHE A 50 -20.80 -3.21 -6.33
CA PHE A 50 -19.41 -2.92 -5.97
C PHE A 50 -18.67 -2.09 -7.04
N ARG A 51 -19.09 -2.19 -8.32
CA ARG A 51 -18.65 -1.27 -9.39
C ARG A 51 -19.03 0.16 -9.07
N GLU A 52 -20.30 0.41 -8.76
CA GLU A 52 -20.81 1.75 -8.43
C GLU A 52 -20.12 2.34 -7.19
N GLN A 53 -19.86 1.53 -6.15
CA GLN A 53 -19.09 1.97 -4.98
C GLN A 53 -17.66 2.39 -5.36
N LEU A 54 -17.00 1.62 -6.23
CA LEU A 54 -15.65 1.92 -6.73
C LEU A 54 -15.63 3.18 -7.63
N GLU A 55 -16.65 3.36 -8.48
CA GLU A 55 -16.82 4.55 -9.34
C GLU A 55 -17.01 5.85 -8.55
N ASN A 56 -17.65 5.76 -7.37
CA ASN A 56 -17.94 6.86 -6.45
C ASN A 56 -16.78 7.24 -5.51
N LEU A 57 -15.66 6.51 -5.51
CA LEU A 57 -14.50 6.92 -4.72
C LEU A 57 -13.87 8.20 -5.29
N ARG A 58 -13.28 9.03 -4.41
CA ARG A 58 -12.46 10.16 -4.86
C ARG A 58 -11.28 9.63 -5.70
N ARG A 59 -11.13 10.20 -6.89
CA ARG A 59 -10.02 9.95 -7.82
C ARG A 59 -8.89 10.95 -7.54
N PRO A 60 -7.64 10.68 -7.93
CA PRO A 60 -6.59 11.70 -7.89
C PRO A 60 -6.93 12.85 -8.83
N GLU A 61 -6.50 14.07 -8.49
CA GLU A 61 -7.13 15.28 -9.04
C GLU A 61 -6.56 15.74 -10.40
N THR A 62 -5.31 15.40 -10.75
CA THR A 62 -4.67 15.80 -12.02
C THR A 62 -3.64 14.79 -12.56
N GLY A 63 -3.40 14.87 -13.87
CA GLY A 63 -2.34 14.20 -14.63
C GLY A 63 -2.08 14.92 -15.95
N ASP A 64 -0.88 14.80 -16.52
CA ASP A 64 -0.47 15.43 -17.78
C ASP A 64 -0.35 14.38 -18.91
N SER A 65 -1.49 14.11 -19.56
CA SER A 65 -1.57 13.20 -20.71
C SER A 65 -0.71 13.63 -21.90
N ALA A 66 -0.30 14.90 -22.02
CA ALA A 66 0.55 15.38 -23.10
C ALA A 66 2.02 15.01 -22.84
N GLN A 67 2.50 15.15 -21.61
CA GLN A 67 3.80 14.64 -21.17
C GLN A 67 3.85 13.10 -21.13
N ALA A 68 2.73 12.44 -20.78
CA ALA A 68 2.69 10.98 -20.68
C ALA A 68 2.71 10.27 -22.04
N ARG A 69 2.02 10.82 -23.06
CA ARG A 69 1.86 10.24 -24.41
C ARG A 69 3.14 9.69 -25.07
N PRO A 70 4.26 10.43 -25.16
CA PRO A 70 5.49 9.90 -25.79
C PRO A 70 6.07 8.71 -25.02
N PHE A 71 6.00 8.72 -23.69
CA PHE A 71 6.46 7.60 -22.86
C PHE A 71 5.50 6.40 -22.93
N HIS A 72 4.19 6.64 -23.06
CA HIS A 72 3.19 5.60 -23.25
C HIS A 72 3.40 4.88 -24.59
N GLN A 73 3.56 5.62 -25.70
CA GLN A 73 3.89 5.05 -27.00
C GLN A 73 5.20 4.25 -26.93
N GLN A 74 6.27 4.82 -26.35
CA GLN A 74 7.56 4.13 -26.23
C GLN A 74 7.44 2.83 -25.42
N GLY A 75 6.62 2.82 -24.35
CA GLY A 75 6.33 1.64 -23.56
C GLY A 75 5.66 0.54 -24.38
N SER A 76 4.59 0.89 -25.09
CA SER A 76 3.83 -0.06 -25.93
C SER A 76 4.67 -0.60 -27.09
N GLU A 77 5.51 0.24 -27.69
CA GLU A 77 6.49 -0.17 -28.70
C GLU A 77 7.54 -1.17 -28.18
N HIS A 78 8.02 -1.01 -26.94
CA HIS A 78 8.93 -1.98 -26.33
C HIS A 78 8.19 -3.26 -25.90
N LEU A 79 6.96 -3.15 -25.40
CA LEU A 79 6.13 -4.27 -24.95
C LEU A 79 5.73 -5.20 -26.11
N ALA A 80 5.47 -4.62 -27.29
CA ALA A 80 5.24 -5.34 -28.54
C ALA A 80 6.49 -6.09 -29.05
N ARG A 81 7.69 -5.60 -28.72
CA ARG A 81 8.99 -6.20 -29.06
C ARG A 81 9.55 -7.13 -27.96
N ASP A 82 8.75 -7.43 -26.92
CA ASP A 82 9.13 -8.17 -25.70
C ASP A 82 10.34 -7.57 -24.91
N ASN A 83 10.66 -6.30 -25.14
CA ASN A 83 11.70 -5.57 -24.41
C ASN A 83 11.17 -5.10 -23.05
N LEU A 84 10.86 -6.06 -22.17
CA LEU A 84 10.09 -5.83 -20.93
C LEU A 84 10.73 -4.84 -19.95
N ARG A 85 12.06 -4.69 -19.95
CA ARG A 85 12.77 -3.77 -19.04
C ARG A 85 12.64 -2.32 -19.52
N GLU A 86 12.73 -2.14 -20.83
CA GLU A 86 12.61 -0.87 -21.53
C GLU A 86 11.15 -0.41 -21.54
N ALA A 87 10.20 -1.34 -21.76
CA ALA A 87 8.77 -1.13 -21.59
C ALA A 87 8.44 -0.66 -20.16
N LEU A 88 8.93 -1.37 -19.14
CA LEU A 88 8.74 -0.98 -17.74
C LEU A 88 9.33 0.40 -17.44
N ALA A 89 10.50 0.74 -18.00
CA ALA A 89 11.10 2.05 -17.80
C ALA A 89 10.28 3.18 -18.44
N ALA A 90 9.76 2.97 -19.65
CA ALA A 90 8.95 3.95 -20.37
C ALA A 90 7.55 4.12 -19.76
N PHE A 91 6.79 3.04 -19.53
CA PHE A 91 5.49 3.12 -18.87
C PHE A 91 5.58 3.75 -17.46
N ARG A 92 6.69 3.56 -16.73
CA ARG A 92 6.93 4.25 -15.45
C ARG A 92 7.13 5.76 -15.60
N GLN A 93 7.63 6.26 -16.72
CA GLN A 93 7.67 7.70 -16.98
C GLN A 93 6.29 8.22 -17.38
N ALA A 94 5.56 7.49 -18.22
CA ALA A 94 4.18 7.80 -18.57
C ALA A 94 3.31 7.94 -17.30
N PHE A 95 3.44 7.00 -16.36
CA PHE A 95 2.70 6.97 -15.08
C PHE A 95 3.13 8.02 -14.04
N ILE A 96 4.30 8.65 -14.19
CA ILE A 96 4.70 9.81 -13.37
C ILE A 96 4.07 11.09 -13.93
N ALA A 97 3.95 11.20 -15.25
CA ALA A 97 3.34 12.33 -15.93
C ALA A 97 1.80 12.29 -15.80
N ASP A 98 1.19 11.14 -16.08
CA ASP A 98 -0.25 10.91 -15.93
C ASP A 98 -0.51 9.65 -15.08
N PRO A 99 -0.74 9.81 -13.76
CA PRO A 99 -1.12 8.72 -12.87
C PRO A 99 -2.63 8.42 -12.89
N VAL A 100 -3.47 9.21 -13.58
CA VAL A 100 -4.94 9.03 -13.62
C VAL A 100 -5.42 8.31 -14.88
N ASP A 101 -4.54 8.08 -15.86
CA ASP A 101 -4.77 7.23 -17.02
C ASP A 101 -4.89 5.72 -16.64
N PRO A 102 -6.06 5.08 -16.86
CA PRO A 102 -6.28 3.67 -16.55
C PRO A 102 -5.58 2.70 -17.52
N GLU A 103 -5.24 3.14 -18.73
CA GLU A 103 -4.48 2.33 -19.69
C GLU A 103 -3.01 2.29 -19.27
N ILE A 104 -2.39 3.44 -18.98
CA ILE A 104 -0.99 3.50 -18.52
C ILE A 104 -0.78 2.66 -17.26
N ALA A 105 -1.70 2.74 -16.30
CA ALA A 105 -1.69 1.89 -15.10
C ALA A 105 -1.87 0.40 -15.43
N GLY A 106 -2.76 0.07 -16.37
CA GLY A 106 -2.99 -1.30 -16.86
C GLY A 106 -1.77 -1.90 -17.57
N GLN A 107 -1.12 -1.14 -18.45
CA GLN A 107 0.09 -1.54 -19.18
C GLN A 107 1.27 -1.76 -18.21
N LEU A 108 1.38 -0.97 -17.13
CA LEU A 108 2.32 -1.26 -16.04
C LEU A 108 2.02 -2.58 -15.35
N GLY A 109 0.74 -2.86 -15.01
CA GLY A 109 0.32 -4.12 -14.41
C GLY A 109 0.68 -5.33 -15.29
N LEU A 110 0.34 -5.25 -16.58
CA LEU A 110 0.69 -6.26 -17.59
C LEU A 110 2.21 -6.45 -17.75
N THR A 111 2.98 -5.36 -17.71
CA THR A 111 4.44 -5.42 -17.80
C THR A 111 5.06 -6.07 -16.57
N TYR A 112 4.55 -5.77 -15.36
CA TYR A 112 4.97 -6.47 -14.14
C TYR A 112 4.60 -7.96 -14.17
N LEU A 113 3.42 -8.31 -14.69
CA LEU A 113 2.99 -9.71 -14.86
C LEU A 113 3.93 -10.47 -15.80
N ARG A 114 4.27 -9.92 -16.98
CA ARG A 114 5.25 -10.53 -17.91
C ARG A 114 6.65 -10.65 -17.31
N LEU A 115 6.99 -9.81 -16.33
CA LEU A 115 8.25 -9.89 -15.55
C LEU A 115 8.16 -10.83 -14.32
N GLY A 116 7.04 -11.54 -14.11
CA GLY A 116 6.83 -12.41 -12.94
C GLY A 116 6.65 -11.68 -11.61
N ARG A 117 6.47 -10.36 -11.63
CA ARG A 117 6.36 -9.48 -10.45
C ARG A 117 4.90 -9.35 -10.00
N LEU A 118 4.35 -10.46 -9.53
CA LEU A 118 2.91 -10.62 -9.30
C LEU A 118 2.30 -9.60 -8.33
N LYS A 119 3.03 -9.19 -7.28
CA LYS A 119 2.51 -8.22 -6.29
C LYS A 119 2.38 -6.81 -6.88
N GLU A 120 3.37 -6.41 -7.67
CA GLU A 120 3.36 -5.13 -8.38
C GLU A 120 2.36 -5.14 -9.53
N ALA A 121 2.12 -6.29 -10.16
CA ALA A 121 1.06 -6.48 -11.14
C ALA A 121 -0.34 -6.38 -10.51
N GLU A 122 -0.59 -7.11 -9.40
CA GLU A 122 -1.83 -7.05 -8.60
C GLU A 122 -2.16 -5.60 -8.26
N ARG A 123 -1.23 -4.88 -7.62
CA ARG A 123 -1.43 -3.50 -7.17
C ARG A 123 -1.71 -2.52 -8.32
N LEU A 124 -1.02 -2.65 -9.46
CA LEU A 124 -1.24 -1.75 -10.60
C LEU A 124 -2.54 -2.08 -11.35
N SER A 125 -2.92 -3.35 -11.50
CA SER A 125 -4.21 -3.72 -12.09
C SER A 125 -5.39 -3.36 -11.19
N VAL A 126 -5.28 -3.54 -9.87
CA VAL A 126 -6.28 -3.08 -8.88
C VAL A 126 -6.43 -1.56 -8.92
N TYR A 127 -5.32 -0.82 -8.99
CA TYR A 127 -5.36 0.64 -9.14
C TYR A 127 -5.98 1.08 -10.47
N ALA A 128 -5.60 0.47 -11.60
CA ALA A 128 -6.17 0.75 -12.91
C ALA A 128 -7.68 0.45 -12.98
N LEU A 129 -8.16 -0.53 -12.21
CA LEU A 129 -9.59 -0.80 -12.03
C LEU A 129 -10.31 0.23 -11.16
N SER A 130 -9.63 0.95 -10.25
CA SER A 130 -10.27 2.09 -9.55
C SER A 130 -10.55 3.29 -10.47
N LEU A 131 -9.71 3.47 -11.48
CA LEU A 131 -9.85 4.51 -12.50
C LEU A 131 -10.90 4.12 -13.56
N ALA A 132 -10.90 2.86 -14.00
CA ALA A 132 -11.87 2.30 -14.95
C ALA A 132 -12.35 0.90 -14.53
N PRO A 133 -13.39 0.79 -13.67
CA PRO A 133 -13.91 -0.48 -13.15
C PRO A 133 -14.46 -1.45 -14.22
N THR A 134 -14.77 -0.95 -15.41
CA THR A 134 -15.25 -1.71 -16.56
C THR A 134 -14.13 -2.08 -17.56
N HIS A 135 -12.86 -1.79 -17.27
CA HIS A 135 -11.78 -2.07 -18.22
C HIS A 135 -11.42 -3.56 -18.28
N SER A 136 -12.05 -4.28 -19.22
CA SER A 136 -11.91 -5.74 -19.43
C SER A 136 -10.45 -6.24 -19.45
N ALA A 137 -9.52 -5.51 -20.08
CA ALA A 137 -8.11 -5.89 -20.14
C ALA A 137 -7.41 -5.87 -18.76
N ASN A 138 -7.83 -4.98 -17.86
CA ASN A 138 -7.28 -4.90 -16.50
C ASN A 138 -7.80 -6.07 -15.66
N TRP A 139 -9.08 -6.45 -15.82
CA TRP A 139 -9.65 -7.66 -15.24
C TRP A 139 -8.98 -8.94 -15.76
N PHE A 140 -8.71 -9.04 -17.06
CA PHE A 140 -8.04 -10.19 -17.66
C PHE A 140 -6.59 -10.34 -17.16
N THR A 141 -5.87 -9.22 -17.07
CA THR A 141 -4.53 -9.16 -16.47
C THR A 141 -4.56 -9.62 -15.01
N LEU A 142 -5.51 -9.12 -14.21
CA LEU A 142 -5.66 -9.50 -12.81
C LEU A 142 -6.04 -10.99 -12.63
N GLY A 143 -6.83 -11.56 -13.53
CA GLY A 143 -7.11 -13.00 -13.57
C GLY A 143 -5.86 -13.84 -13.84
N GLN A 144 -4.97 -13.38 -14.73
CA GLN A 144 -3.68 -14.03 -14.94
C GLN A 144 -2.75 -13.88 -13.73
N VAL A 145 -2.73 -12.72 -13.06
CA VAL A 145 -1.95 -12.50 -11.81
C VAL A 145 -2.36 -13.52 -10.74
N TYR A 146 -3.66 -13.66 -10.46
CA TYR A 146 -4.15 -14.62 -9.46
C TYR A 146 -3.91 -16.07 -9.88
N GLY A 147 -4.10 -16.41 -11.15
CA GLY A 147 -3.82 -17.76 -11.64
C GLY A 147 -2.34 -18.12 -11.57
N GLN A 148 -1.42 -17.19 -11.81
CA GLN A 148 0.01 -17.40 -11.61
C GLN A 148 0.40 -17.46 -10.13
N ALA A 149 -0.34 -16.78 -9.24
CA ALA A 149 -0.21 -16.92 -7.79
C ALA A 149 -0.81 -18.22 -7.22
N GLY A 150 -1.50 -19.02 -8.05
CA GLY A 150 -2.17 -20.27 -7.65
C GLY A 150 -3.59 -20.09 -7.11
N ASP A 151 -4.13 -18.87 -7.09
CA ASP A 151 -5.46 -18.54 -6.58
C ASP A 151 -6.52 -18.67 -7.67
N ALA A 152 -6.94 -19.91 -7.94
CA ALA A 152 -7.96 -20.21 -8.94
C ALA A 152 -9.31 -19.52 -8.65
N ARG A 153 -9.65 -19.29 -7.36
CA ARG A 153 -10.95 -18.70 -7.01
C ARG A 153 -11.01 -17.22 -7.40
N ARG A 154 -9.96 -16.44 -7.10
CA ARG A 154 -9.87 -15.05 -7.54
C ARG A 154 -9.60 -14.92 -9.04
N ALA A 155 -8.85 -15.86 -9.63
CA ALA A 155 -8.63 -15.90 -11.07
C ALA A 155 -9.94 -16.10 -11.87
N THR A 156 -10.79 -17.08 -11.50
CA THR A 156 -12.11 -17.28 -12.12
C THR A 156 -12.97 -16.03 -12.03
N GLY A 157 -13.04 -15.37 -10.86
CA GLY A 157 -13.85 -14.16 -10.69
C GLY A 157 -13.36 -12.97 -11.52
N ALA A 158 -12.06 -12.77 -11.59
CA ALA A 158 -11.47 -11.72 -12.43
C ALA A 158 -11.65 -12.01 -13.93
N PHE A 159 -11.50 -13.26 -14.39
CA PHE A 159 -11.80 -13.64 -15.78
C PHE A 159 -13.30 -13.53 -16.12
N ALA A 160 -14.19 -13.85 -15.18
CA ALA A 160 -15.63 -13.66 -15.36
C ALA A 160 -16.00 -12.17 -15.49
N ASN A 161 -15.33 -11.27 -14.74
CA ASN A 161 -15.49 -9.83 -14.89
C ASN A 161 -14.87 -9.29 -16.18
N ALA A 162 -13.73 -9.83 -16.61
CA ALA A 162 -13.16 -9.52 -17.92
C ALA A 162 -14.18 -9.81 -19.04
N TYR A 163 -14.87 -10.97 -18.96
CA TYR A 163 -15.94 -11.33 -19.90
C TYR A 163 -17.18 -10.45 -19.78
N ARG A 164 -17.66 -10.20 -18.56
CA ARG A 164 -18.82 -9.32 -18.26
C ARG A 164 -18.67 -7.90 -18.82
N PHE A 165 -17.45 -7.38 -18.89
CA PHE A 165 -17.15 -6.04 -19.40
C PHE A 165 -16.44 -6.01 -20.76
N ALA A 166 -16.42 -7.14 -21.50
CA ALA A 166 -15.78 -7.19 -22.81
C ALA A 166 -16.57 -6.40 -23.87
N GLN A 167 -15.88 -5.52 -24.61
CA GLN A 167 -16.44 -4.88 -25.82
C GLN A 167 -16.67 -5.91 -26.94
N ASP A 168 -15.86 -6.98 -26.96
CA ASP A 168 -15.94 -8.11 -27.90
C ASP A 168 -15.88 -9.42 -27.09
N PRO A 169 -17.03 -9.88 -26.55
CA PRO A 169 -17.08 -11.14 -25.80
C PRO A 169 -16.67 -12.38 -26.62
N PRO A 170 -17.05 -12.55 -27.90
CA PRO A 170 -16.58 -13.67 -28.73
C PRO A 170 -15.05 -13.78 -28.80
N ARG A 171 -14.33 -12.67 -29.03
CA ARG A 171 -12.87 -12.63 -29.08
C ARG A 171 -12.23 -12.88 -27.72
N LEU A 172 -12.81 -12.38 -26.63
CA LEU A 172 -12.29 -12.69 -25.29
C LEU A 172 -12.55 -14.15 -24.91
N ALA A 173 -13.66 -14.76 -25.35
CA ALA A 173 -13.86 -16.20 -25.22
C ALA A 173 -12.81 -17.01 -26.00
N GLU A 174 -12.37 -16.54 -27.17
CA GLU A 174 -11.24 -17.14 -27.90
C GLU A 174 -9.91 -17.00 -27.13
N GLN A 175 -9.63 -15.83 -26.57
CA GLN A 175 -8.46 -15.62 -25.71
C GLN A 175 -8.48 -16.55 -24.47
N LEU A 176 -9.64 -16.76 -23.85
CA LEU A 176 -9.82 -17.73 -22.76
C LEU A 176 -9.63 -19.18 -23.23
N ARG A 177 -10.09 -19.55 -24.44
CA ARG A 177 -9.86 -20.90 -25.02
C ARG A 177 -8.37 -21.16 -25.26
N HIS A 178 -7.65 -20.18 -25.82
CA HIS A 178 -6.20 -20.25 -25.99
C HIS A 178 -5.48 -20.35 -24.64
N LEU A 179 -5.87 -19.54 -23.65
CA LEU A 179 -5.30 -19.55 -22.30
C LEU A 179 -5.56 -20.87 -21.55
N ALA A 180 -6.69 -21.53 -21.83
CA ALA A 180 -7.04 -22.84 -21.30
C ALA A 180 -6.19 -24.01 -21.86
N THR A 181 -5.53 -23.85 -23.02
CA THR A 181 -4.69 -24.88 -23.66
C THR A 181 -3.19 -24.58 -23.58
N THR A 182 -2.79 -23.30 -23.57
CA THR A 182 -1.39 -22.85 -23.47
C THR A 182 -0.66 -23.47 -22.27
N PRO A 183 0.63 -23.85 -22.38
CA PRO A 183 1.47 -24.19 -21.23
C PRO A 183 1.64 -22.98 -20.28
N THR A 184 0.88 -22.98 -19.18
CA THR A 184 0.92 -21.96 -18.12
C THR A 184 0.41 -22.56 -16.81
N ALA A 185 0.46 -21.80 -15.71
CA ALA A 185 0.10 -22.26 -14.37
C ALA A 185 -1.33 -22.84 -14.31
N ASP A 186 -1.50 -23.97 -13.61
CA ASP A 186 -2.74 -24.75 -13.67
C ASP A 186 -3.98 -24.00 -13.20
N ALA A 187 -3.85 -23.12 -12.20
CA ALA A 187 -4.93 -22.26 -11.76
C ALA A 187 -5.38 -21.28 -12.86
N VAL A 188 -4.49 -20.76 -13.72
CA VAL A 188 -4.87 -19.97 -14.90
C VAL A 188 -5.71 -20.83 -15.86
N ARG A 189 -5.22 -22.03 -16.20
CA ARG A 189 -5.85 -22.93 -17.19
C ARG A 189 -7.21 -23.42 -16.70
N ALA A 190 -7.33 -23.80 -15.43
CA ALA A 190 -8.57 -24.24 -14.81
C ALA A 190 -9.60 -23.11 -14.76
N SER A 191 -9.20 -21.90 -14.35
CA SER A 191 -10.11 -20.75 -14.25
C SER A 191 -10.67 -20.33 -15.62
N ALA A 192 -9.83 -20.31 -16.66
CA ALA A 192 -10.27 -20.02 -18.02
C ALA A 192 -11.31 -21.04 -18.53
N ARG A 193 -11.11 -22.34 -18.25
CA ARG A 193 -12.10 -23.40 -18.57
C ARG A 193 -13.40 -23.23 -17.80
N GLN A 194 -13.33 -22.92 -16.50
CA GLN A 194 -14.51 -22.72 -15.65
C GLN A 194 -15.39 -21.56 -16.15
N VAL A 195 -14.77 -20.44 -16.54
CA VAL A 195 -15.49 -19.30 -17.13
C VAL A 195 -16.13 -19.70 -18.47
N LEU A 196 -15.40 -20.37 -19.36
CA LEU A 196 -15.97 -20.88 -20.63
C LEU A 196 -17.17 -21.81 -20.44
N GLN A 197 -17.11 -22.71 -19.46
CA GLN A 197 -18.21 -23.61 -19.10
C GLN A 197 -19.44 -22.84 -18.59
N SER A 198 -19.25 -21.81 -17.75
CA SER A 198 -20.37 -20.97 -17.29
C SER A 198 -21.04 -20.19 -18.43
N ILE A 199 -20.25 -19.68 -19.39
CA ILE A 199 -20.76 -18.99 -20.59
C ILE A 199 -21.62 -19.94 -21.44
N GLN A 200 -21.14 -21.17 -21.67
CA GLN A 200 -21.90 -22.21 -22.39
C GLN A 200 -23.19 -22.59 -21.66
N ALA A 201 -23.13 -22.81 -20.33
CA ALA A 201 -24.31 -23.13 -19.53
C ALA A 201 -25.38 -22.03 -19.53
N THR A 202 -25.00 -20.75 -19.70
CA THR A 202 -25.95 -19.63 -19.89
C THR A 202 -26.50 -19.51 -21.32
N ALA A 203 -25.90 -20.18 -22.31
CA ALA A 203 -26.34 -20.15 -23.70
C ALA A 203 -27.32 -21.29 -24.05
N ASP A 204 -27.32 -22.39 -23.30
CA ASP A 204 -28.20 -23.56 -23.52
C ASP A 204 -29.48 -23.49 -22.68
N PRO A 205 -30.66 -23.09 -23.24
CA PRO A 205 -31.90 -22.89 -22.47
C PRO A 205 -32.55 -24.18 -21.94
N LYS A 206 -31.91 -25.34 -22.11
CA LYS A 206 -32.32 -26.63 -21.51
C LYS A 206 -31.56 -26.97 -20.22
N SER A 207 -30.51 -26.22 -19.87
CA SER A 207 -29.63 -26.52 -18.72
C SER A 207 -30.14 -25.92 -17.39
N THR A 208 -30.96 -24.87 -17.46
CA THR A 208 -31.39 -24.05 -16.30
C THR A 208 -32.40 -24.71 -15.35
N ALA A 209 -32.86 -25.92 -15.64
CA ALA A 209 -33.94 -26.58 -14.88
C ALA A 209 -33.51 -27.26 -13.56
N ALA A 210 -32.21 -27.33 -13.24
CA ALA A 210 -31.72 -28.21 -12.16
C ALA A 210 -30.54 -27.65 -11.34
N SER A 211 -30.74 -26.57 -10.56
CA SER A 211 -30.00 -26.29 -9.29
C SER A 211 -30.47 -24.99 -8.59
N THR A 212 -31.75 -24.90 -8.19
CA THR A 212 -32.29 -23.72 -7.48
C THR A 212 -32.14 -23.79 -5.95
N SER A 213 -30.90 -23.69 -5.46
CA SER A 213 -30.60 -23.46 -4.04
C SER A 213 -29.43 -22.47 -3.88
N PRO A 214 -29.70 -21.18 -3.60
CA PRO A 214 -28.64 -20.18 -3.51
C PRO A 214 -27.80 -20.38 -2.23
N PRO A 215 -26.46 -20.27 -2.31
CA PRO A 215 -25.63 -20.23 -1.11
C PRO A 215 -25.94 -18.97 -0.30
N LYS A 216 -26.18 -19.13 1.00
CA LYS A 216 -26.56 -18.04 1.91
C LYS A 216 -25.49 -16.93 1.89
N PRO A 217 -25.85 -15.65 1.64
CA PRO A 217 -24.88 -14.57 1.56
C PRO A 217 -24.18 -14.34 2.92
N ALA A 218 -22.87 -14.11 2.87
CA ALA A 218 -22.08 -13.75 4.05
C ALA A 218 -22.32 -12.26 4.37
N VAL A 219 -23.07 -11.97 5.43
CA VAL A 219 -23.40 -10.60 5.83
C VAL A 219 -22.20 -9.92 6.47
N LEU A 220 -21.56 -9.01 5.73
CA LEU A 220 -20.69 -7.97 6.27
C LEU A 220 -21.49 -6.67 6.34
N ALA A 221 -21.61 -6.09 7.53
CA ALA A 221 -22.40 -4.88 7.75
C ALA A 221 -21.66 -3.62 7.26
N PRO A 222 -22.30 -2.72 6.49
CA PRO A 222 -21.70 -1.45 6.10
C PRO A 222 -21.71 -0.44 7.27
N PRO A 223 -20.68 0.42 7.41
CA PRO A 223 -20.73 1.57 8.31
C PRO A 223 -21.67 2.66 7.75
N SER A 224 -22.34 3.38 8.65
CA SER A 224 -23.41 4.33 8.30
C SER A 224 -22.94 5.54 7.48
N SER A 225 -23.82 6.00 6.58
CA SER A 225 -23.62 7.17 5.71
C SER A 225 -23.63 8.51 6.47
N MET A 226 -22.79 9.46 6.02
CA MET A 226 -22.92 10.88 6.36
C MET A 226 -23.46 11.70 5.17
N VAL A 227 -24.28 12.71 5.47
CA VAL A 227 -24.94 13.59 4.49
C VAL A 227 -24.05 14.78 4.15
N SER A 228 -24.03 15.20 2.87
CA SER A 228 -23.31 16.39 2.39
C SER A 228 -24.28 17.46 1.86
N PRO A 229 -24.18 18.74 2.29
CA PRO A 229 -24.83 19.87 1.63
C PRO A 229 -24.02 20.40 0.43
N LYS A 230 -24.65 21.25 -0.39
CA LYS A 230 -24.21 21.70 -1.72
C LYS A 230 -23.55 23.11 -1.68
N PRO A 231 -22.54 23.41 -2.53
CA PRO A 231 -21.90 24.74 -2.60
C PRO A 231 -22.60 25.71 -3.58
N PRO A 232 -22.36 27.04 -3.44
CA PRO A 232 -22.61 28.05 -4.47
C PRO A 232 -21.39 28.29 -5.40
N ALA A 233 -21.56 29.13 -6.42
CA ALA A 233 -20.59 29.44 -7.50
C ALA A 233 -19.63 30.63 -7.10
N THR A 234 -18.80 31.28 -7.95
CA THR A 234 -19.02 31.71 -9.37
C THR A 234 -17.70 32.22 -10.03
N THR A 235 -17.57 32.09 -11.38
CA THR A 235 -16.86 32.98 -12.37
C THR A 235 -15.38 33.42 -12.14
N GLU A 236 -14.42 33.11 -13.04
CA GLU A 236 -13.99 33.87 -14.28
C GLU A 236 -13.13 35.13 -14.00
N THR A 237 -12.08 35.56 -14.73
CA THR A 237 -11.19 35.03 -15.82
C THR A 237 -9.87 35.88 -15.77
N GLU A 238 -8.66 35.41 -16.16
CA GLU A 238 -7.89 35.80 -17.37
C GLU A 238 -6.40 35.36 -17.32
N VAL A 239 -5.73 35.37 -18.49
CA VAL A 239 -4.34 34.96 -18.83
C VAL A 239 -3.97 35.77 -20.11
N PRO A 240 -2.71 36.07 -20.57
CA PRO A 240 -1.39 35.44 -20.35
C PRO A 240 -0.29 36.49 -19.92
N THR A 241 1.03 36.52 -20.26
CA THR A 241 1.93 35.82 -21.22
C THR A 241 3.42 35.98 -20.83
N GLU A 242 4.29 35.04 -21.24
CA GLU A 242 5.73 35.18 -21.70
C GLU A 242 6.78 35.98 -20.86
N ALA A 243 8.11 35.76 -20.93
CA ALA A 243 9.00 34.78 -21.61
C ALA A 243 10.35 34.59 -20.82
N SER A 244 11.32 33.87 -21.42
CA SER A 244 12.68 33.52 -20.90
C SER A 244 13.78 34.50 -21.44
N PRO A 245 15.13 34.32 -21.32
CA PRO A 245 15.97 33.25 -20.70
C PRO A 245 17.29 33.68 -19.95
N ALA A 246 18.10 32.66 -19.57
CA ALA A 246 19.56 32.68 -19.25
C ALA A 246 20.01 33.32 -17.89
N ALA A 247 21.19 33.02 -17.30
CA ALA A 247 22.35 32.16 -17.67
C ALA A 247 22.97 31.43 -16.43
N LYS A 248 24.13 30.76 -16.59
CA LYS A 248 24.92 30.07 -15.51
C LYS A 248 26.34 30.64 -15.41
N PRO A 249 27.02 30.54 -14.24
CA PRO A 249 28.07 29.51 -14.11
C PRO A 249 28.16 28.81 -12.73
N ALA A 250 29.23 28.01 -12.57
CA ALA A 250 29.79 27.25 -11.44
C ALA A 250 29.37 27.60 -9.98
N ALA A 251 29.54 26.76 -8.95
CA ALA A 251 29.72 25.30 -8.73
C ALA A 251 30.24 25.14 -7.28
N GLY A 252 29.49 24.46 -6.40
CA GLY A 252 29.84 24.27 -4.98
C GLY A 252 28.61 24.32 -4.07
N SER A 253 28.58 23.52 -2.99
CA SER A 253 27.50 23.39 -1.97
C SER A 253 26.17 22.70 -2.36
N THR A 254 25.99 22.24 -3.60
CA THR A 254 24.67 21.90 -4.16
C THR A 254 23.99 20.59 -3.70
N LEU A 255 24.50 19.89 -2.68
CA LEU A 255 23.85 18.68 -2.12
C LEU A 255 22.81 19.02 -1.03
N LEU A 256 23.17 19.77 0.02
CA LEU A 256 22.18 20.27 0.98
C LEU A 256 21.30 21.39 0.38
N GLY A 257 21.90 22.26 -0.45
CA GLY A 257 21.22 23.41 -1.07
C GLY A 257 20.25 23.08 -2.21
N SER A 258 20.09 21.80 -2.57
CA SER A 258 19.08 21.31 -3.53
C SER A 258 17.94 20.56 -2.83
N LEU A 259 18.23 19.80 -1.77
CA LEU A 259 17.20 19.19 -0.91
C LEU A 259 16.36 20.27 -0.22
N LYS A 260 17.03 21.23 0.45
CA LYS A 260 16.35 22.34 1.15
C LYS A 260 15.45 23.18 0.23
N ARG A 261 15.84 23.33 -1.04
CA ARG A 261 15.10 24.10 -2.06
C ARG A 261 13.93 23.35 -2.71
N ARG A 262 13.89 22.01 -2.60
CA ARG A 262 12.73 21.20 -2.98
C ARG A 262 11.72 21.07 -1.83
N LEU A 263 12.20 21.13 -0.57
CA LEU A 263 11.35 21.20 0.61
C LEU A 263 10.67 22.56 0.79
N THR A 264 11.35 23.69 0.54
CA THR A 264 10.72 25.02 0.63
C THR A 264 9.49 25.19 -0.27
N ASN A 265 9.46 24.52 -1.43
CA ASN A 265 8.32 24.57 -2.35
C ASN A 265 7.17 23.61 -1.96
N LEU A 266 7.33 22.86 -0.87
CA LEU A 266 6.27 22.09 -0.20
C LEU A 266 5.85 22.73 1.14
N THR A 267 6.59 23.74 1.62
CA THR A 267 6.34 24.44 2.89
C THR A 267 6.54 25.96 2.74
N SER A 268 5.73 26.61 1.90
CA SER A 268 5.51 28.06 2.04
C SER A 268 4.66 28.32 3.30
N PRO A 269 5.03 29.27 4.18
CA PRO A 269 4.14 29.71 5.24
C PRO A 269 2.95 30.46 4.63
N ALA A 270 1.76 30.32 5.23
CA ALA A 270 0.66 31.25 4.94
C ALA A 270 0.95 32.61 5.60
N ASP A 271 0.64 33.70 4.91
CA ASP A 271 1.03 35.06 5.31
C ASP A 271 0.41 35.53 6.65
N THR A 272 1.15 36.37 7.36
CA THR A 272 0.75 36.92 8.68
C THR A 272 0.59 38.45 8.64
N ALA A 273 -0.64 38.94 8.44
CA ALA A 273 -1.10 40.31 8.76
C ALA A 273 -2.61 40.47 8.46
N THR A 274 -3.46 41.19 9.21
CA THR A 274 -3.56 41.41 10.68
C THR A 274 -5.08 41.54 11.03
N PRO A 275 -5.60 42.06 12.17
CA PRO A 275 -6.84 41.53 12.74
C PRO A 275 -8.14 42.15 12.19
N ALA A 276 -9.16 41.32 12.01
CA ALA A 276 -10.56 41.75 11.90
C ALA A 276 -11.31 41.45 13.22
N THR A 277 -12.17 42.36 13.66
CA THR A 277 -12.69 42.38 15.04
C THR A 277 -13.94 41.52 15.24
N GLY A 278 -13.90 40.64 16.24
CA GLY A 278 -15.08 40.28 17.05
C GLY A 278 -16.09 39.28 16.49
N SER A 279 -15.93 38.00 16.83
CA SER A 279 -17.05 37.06 17.04
C SER A 279 -16.56 35.84 17.85
N PRO A 280 -17.19 35.48 19.00
CA PRO A 280 -16.75 34.34 19.80
C PRO A 280 -17.30 33.03 19.23
N GLN A 281 -16.52 32.31 18.41
CA GLN A 281 -16.84 30.92 18.08
C GLN A 281 -16.56 29.98 19.28
N PRO A 282 -17.43 28.99 19.53
CA PRO A 282 -17.36 28.15 20.72
C PRO A 282 -16.20 27.15 20.66
N ARG A 283 -15.59 26.88 21.82
CA ARG A 283 -14.63 25.77 21.99
C ARG A 283 -15.40 24.44 21.90
N SER A 284 -15.18 23.66 20.84
CA SER A 284 -15.63 22.26 20.78
C SER A 284 -14.78 21.41 21.73
N SER A 285 -15.40 20.83 22.75
CA SER A 285 -14.76 19.99 23.77
C SER A 285 -14.35 18.61 23.25
N ASP A 286 -13.44 17.96 23.99
CA ASP A 286 -12.84 16.65 23.68
C ASP A 286 -13.82 15.53 23.33
N HIS A 287 -13.59 14.91 22.17
CA HIS A 287 -13.78 13.47 21.93
C HIS A 287 -12.77 12.97 20.87
N ASP A 288 -11.49 13.30 21.06
CA ASP A 288 -10.40 12.87 20.18
C ASP A 288 -10.23 11.35 20.27
N ASN A 289 -10.62 10.62 19.22
CA ASN A 289 -10.79 9.16 19.31
C ASN A 289 -9.45 8.43 19.60
N PRO A 290 -9.46 7.28 20.32
CA PRO A 290 -8.22 6.65 20.79
C PRO A 290 -7.23 6.33 19.66
N GLY A 291 -7.72 5.90 18.50
CA GLY A 291 -6.88 5.61 17.34
C GLY A 291 -6.18 6.86 16.79
N GLN A 292 -6.88 7.98 16.70
CA GLN A 292 -6.33 9.27 16.25
C GLN A 292 -5.29 9.85 17.22
N ARG A 293 -5.49 9.67 18.54
CA ARG A 293 -4.47 10.02 19.56
C ARG A 293 -3.21 9.18 19.40
N ILE A 294 -3.37 7.87 19.27
CA ILE A 294 -2.26 6.93 19.07
C ILE A 294 -1.53 7.24 17.77
N TYR A 295 -2.24 7.42 16.65
CA TYR A 295 -1.68 7.79 15.36
C TYR A 295 -0.79 9.03 15.44
N ARG A 296 -1.35 10.16 15.91
CA ARG A 296 -0.65 11.46 15.98
C ARG A 296 0.67 11.37 16.74
N ARG A 297 0.68 10.64 17.87
CA ARG A 297 1.86 10.48 18.71
C ARG A 297 2.88 9.48 18.15
N SER A 298 2.40 8.45 17.46
CA SER A 298 3.21 7.28 17.09
C SER A 298 3.89 7.42 15.73
N ILE A 299 3.36 8.27 14.83
CA ILE A 299 3.94 8.51 13.49
C ILE A 299 5.38 9.06 13.53
N PRO A 300 5.74 10.05 14.37
CA PRO A 300 7.12 10.58 14.40
C PRO A 300 8.13 9.56 14.96
N LEU A 301 7.64 8.57 15.71
CA LEU A 301 8.43 7.54 16.39
C LEU A 301 8.47 6.22 15.59
N THR A 302 7.69 6.09 14.53
CA THR A 302 7.66 4.89 13.67
C THR A 302 8.43 5.18 12.38
N CYS A 303 9.47 4.40 12.15
CA CYS A 303 10.46 4.67 11.10
C CYS A 303 10.23 3.82 9.85
N LEU A 304 10.31 4.42 8.67
CA LEU A 304 10.58 3.70 7.43
C LEU A 304 12.04 3.27 7.43
N ILE A 305 12.30 1.99 7.10
CA ILE A 305 13.64 1.43 6.90
C ILE A 305 13.81 1.11 5.43
N VAL A 306 14.83 1.73 4.82
CA VAL A 306 15.22 1.52 3.42
C VAL A 306 16.53 0.75 3.39
N THR A 307 16.53 -0.45 2.81
CA THR A 307 17.73 -1.27 2.69
C THR A 307 18.30 -1.24 1.29
N PHE A 308 19.62 -1.22 1.17
CA PHE A 308 20.33 -1.18 -0.10
C PHE A 308 21.24 -2.39 -0.27
N ARG A 309 21.30 -2.92 -1.49
CA ARG A 309 22.23 -3.98 -1.89
C ARG A 309 22.81 -3.66 -3.27
N ASN A 310 24.13 -3.78 -3.44
CA ASN A 310 24.86 -3.37 -4.65
C ASN A 310 24.49 -1.95 -5.14
N GLY A 311 24.34 -1.00 -4.20
CA GLY A 311 23.97 0.39 -4.49
C GLY A 311 22.53 0.63 -4.97
N LYS A 312 21.63 -0.36 -4.84
CA LYS A 312 20.20 -0.26 -5.22
C LYS A 312 19.30 -0.62 -4.05
N THR A 313 18.13 0.01 -3.95
CA THR A 313 17.12 -0.38 -2.96
C THR A 313 16.72 -1.84 -3.14
N ASN A 314 16.72 -2.61 -2.05
CA ASN A 314 16.61 -4.06 -2.03
C ASN A 314 15.36 -4.55 -1.27
N ASN A 315 15.06 -3.94 -0.13
CA ASN A 315 13.88 -4.24 0.69
C ASN A 315 13.46 -3.01 1.51
N LEU A 316 12.17 -2.93 1.87
CA LEU A 316 11.59 -1.91 2.74
C LEU A 316 10.97 -2.55 3.99
N GLY A 317 11.00 -1.86 5.11
CA GLY A 317 10.42 -2.30 6.38
C GLY A 317 10.08 -1.14 7.29
N SER A 318 9.57 -1.46 8.47
CA SER A 318 9.32 -0.51 9.55
C SER A 318 10.30 -0.70 10.71
N GLY A 319 10.41 0.31 11.55
CA GLY A 319 11.16 0.27 12.79
C GLY A 319 10.49 1.06 13.90
N LEU A 320 10.73 0.65 15.13
CA LEU A 320 10.32 1.31 16.35
C LEU A 320 11.45 2.19 16.88
N LEU A 321 11.27 3.51 16.98
CA LEU A 321 12.28 4.36 17.62
C LEU A 321 12.16 4.27 19.14
N VAL A 322 13.21 3.75 19.78
CA VAL A 322 13.18 3.29 21.19
C VAL A 322 14.05 4.10 22.15
N SER A 323 14.87 5.04 21.67
CA SER A 323 15.64 5.91 22.56
C SER A 323 15.86 7.31 21.97
N LEU A 324 16.00 8.29 22.88
CA LEU A 324 16.18 9.71 22.53
C LEU A 324 17.42 9.99 21.67
N ASP A 325 18.43 9.13 21.77
CA ASP A 325 19.68 9.21 21.02
C ASP A 325 19.67 8.45 19.68
N GLY A 326 18.53 7.90 19.25
CA GLY A 326 18.34 7.39 17.88
C GLY A 326 18.57 5.88 17.70
N LEU A 327 18.27 5.05 18.70
CA LEU A 327 18.17 3.60 18.52
C LEU A 327 16.80 3.20 17.96
N ILE A 328 16.79 2.23 17.05
CA ILE A 328 15.58 1.70 16.39
C ILE A 328 15.56 0.17 16.50
N ILE A 329 14.42 -0.42 16.85
CA ILE A 329 14.18 -1.87 16.79
C ILE A 329 13.41 -2.21 15.51
N THR A 330 13.73 -3.32 14.85
CA THR A 330 13.01 -3.85 13.68
C THR A 330 13.14 -5.38 13.64
N ASN A 331 12.58 -6.06 12.64
CA ASN A 331 12.88 -7.47 12.42
C ASN A 331 14.26 -7.67 11.78
N ASN A 332 14.95 -8.77 12.09
CA ASN A 332 16.20 -9.11 11.43
C ASN A 332 15.99 -9.44 9.93
N HIS A 333 14.88 -10.07 9.54
CA HIS A 333 14.58 -10.36 8.13
C HIS A 333 14.48 -9.11 7.25
N VAL A 334 14.09 -7.95 7.81
CA VAL A 334 14.01 -6.68 7.06
C VAL A 334 15.39 -6.27 6.55
N ILE A 335 16.41 -6.40 7.41
CA ILE A 335 17.79 -5.93 7.19
C ILE A 335 18.78 -7.02 6.77
N GLU A 336 18.34 -8.29 6.67
CA GLU A 336 19.24 -9.44 6.64
C GLU A 336 20.32 -9.31 5.56
N LYS A 337 19.88 -8.97 4.34
CA LYS A 337 20.65 -8.96 3.08
C LYS A 337 21.05 -7.54 2.64
N ALA A 338 21.13 -6.61 3.59
CA ALA A 338 21.46 -5.21 3.34
C ALA A 338 22.96 -4.94 3.47
N ASP A 339 23.54 -4.28 2.47
CA ASP A 339 24.91 -3.75 2.54
C ASP A 339 24.93 -2.39 3.27
N ASN A 340 23.87 -1.59 3.07
CA ASN A 340 23.68 -0.27 3.67
C ASN A 340 22.21 -0.07 4.07
N LEU A 341 21.96 0.80 5.05
CA LEU A 341 20.64 1.13 5.57
C LEU A 341 20.46 2.65 5.67
N ALA A 342 19.28 3.13 5.28
CA ALA A 342 18.79 4.45 5.62
C ALA A 342 17.45 4.32 6.36
N VAL A 343 17.12 5.32 7.17
CA VAL A 343 15.85 5.42 7.89
C VAL A 343 15.23 6.81 7.74
N LYS A 344 13.91 6.87 7.84
CA LYS A 344 13.15 8.11 8.00
C LYS A 344 12.11 7.93 9.10
N CYS A 345 12.04 8.84 10.07
CA CYS A 345 11.09 8.80 11.19
C CYS A 345 10.45 10.18 11.33
N GLY A 346 9.18 10.31 10.95
CA GLY A 346 8.59 11.61 10.62
C GLY A 346 9.47 12.36 9.61
N GLU A 347 9.68 13.66 9.81
CA GLU A 347 10.50 14.50 8.92
C GLU A 347 12.03 14.31 9.07
N GLN A 348 12.51 13.41 9.93
CA GLN A 348 13.96 13.19 10.12
C GLN A 348 14.48 11.99 9.33
N GLU A 349 15.49 12.21 8.47
CA GLU A 349 16.23 11.16 7.77
C GLU A 349 17.62 10.92 8.38
N SER A 350 18.10 9.68 8.35
CA SER A 350 19.46 9.31 8.80
C SER A 350 19.96 8.02 8.15
N THR A 351 21.28 7.84 8.10
CA THR A 351 21.86 6.51 7.82
C THR A 351 21.80 5.65 9.09
N ALA A 352 21.68 4.33 8.90
CA ALA A 352 21.61 3.39 10.01
C ALA A 352 22.75 2.37 9.97
N SER A 353 23.27 2.06 11.15
CA SER A 353 24.22 0.98 11.40
C SER A 353 23.57 -0.11 12.25
N VAL A 354 23.94 -1.37 12.07
CA VAL A 354 23.37 -2.47 12.86
C VAL A 354 24.17 -2.64 14.14
N ARG A 355 23.53 -2.44 15.30
CA ARG A 355 24.16 -2.53 16.62
C ARG A 355 24.08 -3.93 17.24
N LYS A 356 22.98 -4.66 17.01
CA LYS A 356 22.77 -6.08 17.35
C LYS A 356 21.80 -6.73 16.34
N ARG A 357 21.88 -8.05 16.18
CA ARG A 357 20.89 -8.90 15.49
C ARG A 357 20.55 -10.10 16.36
N SER A 358 19.34 -10.61 16.20
CA SER A 358 18.82 -11.86 16.75
C SER A 358 18.04 -12.57 15.64
N LYS A 359 18.15 -13.91 15.56
CA LYS A 359 17.38 -14.72 14.61
C LYS A 359 16.11 -15.26 15.24
N GLU A 360 16.24 -15.77 16.46
CA GLU A 360 15.15 -16.22 17.33
C GLU A 360 15.32 -15.48 18.67
N PRO A 361 14.45 -14.49 19.00
CA PRO A 361 13.42 -13.88 18.14
C PRO A 361 14.02 -13.11 16.94
N ASP A 362 13.24 -12.97 15.86
CA ASP A 362 13.61 -12.26 14.62
C ASP A 362 13.59 -10.73 14.82
N LEU A 363 14.68 -10.22 15.41
CA LEU A 363 14.82 -8.82 15.84
C LEU A 363 16.21 -8.26 15.53
N ALA A 364 16.28 -6.96 15.25
CA ALA A 364 17.53 -6.22 15.10
C ALA A 364 17.45 -4.85 15.79
N LEU A 365 18.59 -4.43 16.36
CA LEU A 365 18.77 -3.08 16.90
C LEU A 365 19.66 -2.29 15.92
N LEU A 366 19.16 -1.16 15.46
CA LEU A 366 19.88 -0.18 14.65
C LEU A 366 20.29 1.03 15.49
N ALA A 367 21.36 1.70 15.08
CA ALA A 367 21.83 2.97 15.63
C ALA A 367 21.97 4.02 14.51
N THR A 368 21.54 5.24 14.80
CA THR A 368 21.36 6.34 13.83
C THR A 368 21.80 7.68 14.43
N SER A 369 21.78 8.76 13.65
CA SER A 369 22.02 10.12 14.15
C SER A 369 20.79 10.84 14.71
N LEU A 370 19.60 10.23 14.64
CA LEU A 370 18.31 10.85 14.95
C LEU A 370 18.21 11.32 16.42
N LYS A 371 17.37 12.33 16.67
CA LYS A 371 17.14 12.90 18.01
C LYS A 371 15.66 13.22 18.22
N VAL A 372 15.10 12.74 19.31
CA VAL A 372 13.68 12.91 19.67
C VAL A 372 13.54 13.32 21.15
N SER A 373 12.39 13.89 21.50
CA SER A 373 12.04 14.31 22.87
C SER A 373 11.38 13.20 23.71
N GLU A 374 10.77 12.21 23.05
CA GLU A 374 10.17 11.03 23.66
C GLU A 374 10.39 9.76 22.82
N SER A 375 10.08 8.60 23.38
CA SER A 375 10.02 7.32 22.67
C SER A 375 8.76 6.54 23.04
N PHE A 376 8.52 5.43 22.33
CA PHE A 376 7.61 4.40 22.82
C PHE A 376 8.08 3.78 24.13
N THR A 377 7.16 3.09 24.81
CA THR A 377 7.40 2.22 25.97
C THR A 377 6.85 0.83 25.66
N LEU A 378 7.64 -0.21 25.97
CA LEU A 378 7.21 -1.62 25.83
C LEU A 378 6.25 -2.01 26.95
N ASN A 379 5.32 -2.91 26.62
CA ASN A 379 4.43 -3.57 27.58
C ASN A 379 4.80 -5.06 27.64
N GLU A 380 5.33 -5.51 28.77
CA GLU A 380 5.80 -6.89 28.93
C GLU A 380 4.71 -7.91 29.29
N THR A 381 3.45 -7.47 29.40
CA THR A 381 2.32 -8.36 29.67
C THR A 381 2.23 -9.44 28.58
N TYR A 382 2.06 -10.70 28.99
CA TYR A 382 1.82 -11.82 28.08
C TYR A 382 0.93 -12.87 28.77
N ASN A 383 -0.37 -12.57 28.88
CA ASN A 383 -1.36 -13.45 29.52
C ASN A 383 -2.71 -13.44 28.75
N GLN A 384 -3.63 -14.34 29.13
CA GLN A 384 -4.89 -14.51 28.40
C GLN A 384 -5.80 -13.25 28.42
N ASP A 385 -5.67 -12.40 29.44
CA ASP A 385 -6.41 -11.13 29.60
C ASP A 385 -6.13 -10.11 28.49
N LEU A 386 -5.09 -10.35 27.67
CA LEU A 386 -4.84 -9.57 26.46
C LEU A 386 -5.81 -9.88 25.32
N ILE A 387 -6.41 -11.07 25.27
CA ILE A 387 -7.25 -11.49 24.14
C ILE A 387 -8.53 -10.65 24.10
N GLY A 388 -8.88 -10.17 22.91
CA GLY A 388 -9.99 -9.23 22.70
C GLY A 388 -9.65 -7.77 22.95
N ARG A 389 -8.46 -7.43 23.49
CA ARG A 389 -8.02 -6.02 23.58
C ARG A 389 -7.73 -5.47 22.18
N ASP A 390 -8.21 -4.25 21.93
CA ASP A 390 -7.89 -3.47 20.73
C ASP A 390 -6.37 -3.26 20.58
N VAL A 391 -5.91 -3.41 19.34
CA VAL A 391 -4.55 -3.08 18.90
C VAL A 391 -4.55 -2.21 17.66
N PHE A 392 -3.54 -1.35 17.60
CA PHE A 392 -3.27 -0.41 16.51
C PHE A 392 -1.88 -0.73 15.97
N VAL A 393 -1.78 -1.11 14.69
CA VAL A 393 -0.51 -1.40 14.04
C VAL A 393 -0.12 -0.20 13.19
N ILE A 394 1.13 0.24 13.31
CA ILE A 394 1.67 1.35 12.53
C ILE A 394 2.91 0.88 11.79
N GLY A 395 2.98 1.22 10.52
CA GLY A 395 4.11 0.88 9.67
C GLY A 395 4.18 1.75 8.42
N ASN A 396 5.17 1.44 7.58
CA ASN A 396 5.50 2.20 6.38
C ASN A 396 5.49 1.26 5.15
N PRO A 397 4.34 0.60 4.85
CA PRO A 397 4.24 -0.46 3.87
C PRO A 397 4.57 0.08 2.48
N TYR A 398 5.51 -0.59 1.80
CA TYR A 398 6.05 -0.16 0.52
C TYR A 398 6.63 1.27 0.48
N GLY A 399 6.92 1.89 1.63
CA GLY A 399 7.36 3.29 1.72
C GLY A 399 6.23 4.32 1.79
N LEU A 400 4.97 3.91 1.92
CA LEU A 400 3.88 4.82 2.30
C LEU A 400 3.96 5.08 3.81
N GLU A 401 4.48 6.23 4.19
CA GLU A 401 4.73 6.58 5.59
C GLU A 401 3.43 6.64 6.42
N GLY A 402 3.45 6.06 7.61
CA GLY A 402 2.35 6.16 8.57
C GLY A 402 1.06 5.45 8.13
N THR A 403 1.13 4.25 7.57
CA THR A 403 -0.08 3.42 7.42
C THR A 403 -0.52 2.87 8.77
N PHE A 404 -1.81 2.94 9.05
CA PHE A 404 -2.43 2.65 10.34
C PHE A 404 -3.54 1.62 10.16
N SER A 405 -3.42 0.45 10.80
CA SER A 405 -4.47 -0.57 10.80
C SER A 405 -4.91 -0.92 12.22
N THR A 406 -6.15 -1.38 12.36
CA THR A 406 -6.77 -1.67 13.66
C THR A 406 -7.32 -3.08 13.71
N GLY A 407 -7.46 -3.62 14.92
CA GLY A 407 -8.03 -4.94 15.16
C GLY A 407 -7.94 -5.29 16.64
N VAL A 408 -7.98 -6.58 16.97
CA VAL A 408 -7.86 -7.09 18.34
C VAL A 408 -6.79 -8.18 18.45
N ILE A 409 -6.24 -8.36 19.64
CA ILE A 409 -5.44 -9.54 19.98
C ILE A 409 -6.37 -10.77 19.89
N SER A 410 -6.07 -11.64 18.94
CA SER A 410 -6.87 -12.82 18.58
C SER A 410 -6.33 -14.13 19.21
N GLY A 411 -5.20 -14.05 19.92
CA GLY A 411 -4.64 -15.17 20.67
C GLY A 411 -3.16 -14.98 20.97
N LEU A 412 -2.67 -15.73 21.95
CA LEU A 412 -1.24 -15.88 22.25
C LEU A 412 -0.73 -17.23 21.71
N ARG A 413 0.49 -17.27 21.18
CA ARG A 413 1.15 -18.46 20.61
C ARG A 413 2.62 -18.46 21.02
N GLU A 414 3.13 -19.58 21.53
CA GLU A 414 4.56 -19.80 21.66
C GLU A 414 4.99 -20.80 20.58
N ILE A 415 6.06 -20.46 19.85
CA ILE A 415 6.55 -21.22 18.69
C ILE A 415 8.06 -21.14 18.70
N ASP A 416 8.72 -22.31 18.71
CA ASP A 416 10.18 -22.44 18.71
C ASP A 416 10.88 -21.59 19.81
N GLY A 417 10.25 -21.49 20.98
CA GLY A 417 10.71 -20.71 22.15
C GLY A 417 10.45 -19.19 22.07
N VAL A 418 9.81 -18.71 21.00
CA VAL A 418 9.45 -17.30 20.81
C VAL A 418 7.95 -17.10 21.02
N ARG A 419 7.59 -16.07 21.79
CA ARG A 419 6.22 -15.67 22.11
C ARG A 419 5.70 -14.70 21.07
N TYR A 420 4.62 -15.09 20.41
CA TYR A 420 3.91 -14.30 19.42
C TYR A 420 2.53 -13.88 19.92
N ILE A 421 2.11 -12.71 19.47
CA ILE A 421 0.75 -12.19 19.63
C ILE A 421 0.08 -12.32 18.26
N GLN A 422 -0.96 -13.15 18.18
CA GLN A 422 -1.82 -13.22 17.00
C GLN A 422 -2.80 -12.04 17.05
N ILE A 423 -2.95 -11.31 15.95
CA ILE A 423 -3.84 -10.14 15.84
C ILE A 423 -4.73 -10.26 14.61
N SER A 424 -5.91 -9.63 14.65
CA SER A 424 -6.78 -9.50 13.47
C SER A 424 -6.43 -8.30 12.60
N ALA A 425 -5.69 -7.31 13.14
CA ALA A 425 -5.29 -6.11 12.43
C ALA A 425 -4.45 -6.46 11.17
N PRO A 426 -4.81 -5.96 9.97
CA PRO A 426 -4.08 -6.25 8.74
C PRO A 426 -2.59 -5.85 8.80
N ILE A 427 -1.71 -6.80 8.46
CA ILE A 427 -0.28 -6.59 8.24
C ILE A 427 0.03 -6.84 6.76
N SER A 428 0.79 -5.94 6.14
CA SER A 428 1.25 -6.06 4.74
C SER A 428 2.77 -5.85 4.64
N PRO A 429 3.42 -6.20 3.50
CA PRO A 429 4.85 -6.02 3.31
C PRO A 429 5.33 -4.59 3.60
N GLY A 430 6.20 -4.46 4.59
CA GLY A 430 6.73 -3.19 5.08
C GLY A 430 6.15 -2.73 6.42
N ASN A 431 5.06 -3.33 6.92
CA ASN A 431 4.66 -3.21 8.34
C ASN A 431 5.59 -4.04 9.26
N SER A 432 6.30 -5.04 8.74
CA SER A 432 7.34 -5.78 9.48
C SER A 432 8.32 -4.85 10.19
N GLY A 433 8.48 -5.03 11.50
CA GLY A 433 9.33 -4.22 12.37
C GLY A 433 8.66 -2.98 12.98
N GLY A 434 7.40 -2.70 12.62
CA GLY A 434 6.60 -1.61 13.21
C GLY A 434 5.94 -2.00 14.54
N PRO A 435 5.51 -1.02 15.36
CA PRO A 435 4.79 -1.28 16.60
C PRO A 435 3.40 -1.89 16.40
N VAL A 436 3.04 -2.76 17.33
CA VAL A 436 1.65 -3.09 17.68
C VAL A 436 1.36 -2.45 19.04
N ILE A 437 0.40 -1.53 19.08
CA ILE A 437 0.16 -0.59 20.18
C ILE A 437 -1.22 -0.87 20.80
N LEU A 438 -1.32 -0.76 22.12
CA LEU A 438 -2.59 -0.85 22.87
C LEU A 438 -3.27 0.53 23.01
N ARG A 439 -4.53 0.56 23.47
CA ARG A 439 -5.29 1.80 23.75
C ARG A 439 -4.60 2.80 24.69
N ASP A 440 -3.70 2.32 25.53
CA ASP A 440 -2.88 3.09 26.48
C ASP A 440 -1.60 3.70 25.86
N GLY A 441 -1.32 3.43 24.58
CA GLY A 441 -0.13 3.90 23.87
C GLY A 441 1.13 3.06 24.09
N THR A 442 1.06 1.98 24.87
CA THR A 442 2.19 1.06 25.06
C THR A 442 2.30 0.03 23.94
N VAL A 443 3.52 -0.37 23.61
CA VAL A 443 3.82 -1.32 22.53
C VAL A 443 3.85 -2.73 23.09
N ILE A 444 2.85 -3.53 22.72
CA ILE A 444 2.71 -4.94 23.17
C ILE A 444 3.50 -5.92 22.29
N GLY A 445 3.88 -5.51 21.07
CA GLY A 445 4.74 -6.32 20.20
C GLY A 445 5.27 -5.62 18.95
N ILE A 446 6.14 -6.31 18.23
CA ILE A 446 6.74 -5.87 16.96
C ILE A 446 6.12 -6.68 15.82
N ALA A 447 5.38 -6.02 14.92
CA ALA A 447 4.69 -6.64 13.80
C ALA A 447 5.65 -7.46 12.93
N THR A 448 5.26 -8.67 12.51
CA THR A 448 6.09 -9.53 11.64
C THR A 448 5.25 -10.34 10.64
N MET A 449 5.80 -10.55 9.45
CA MET A 449 5.14 -11.21 8.31
C MET A 449 5.96 -12.45 7.90
N GLY A 450 5.88 -13.52 8.70
CA GLY A 450 6.66 -14.75 8.47
C GLY A 450 5.99 -16.07 8.87
N LEU A 451 4.92 -16.05 9.68
CA LEU A 451 4.24 -17.28 10.09
C LEU A 451 3.31 -17.81 8.98
N LYS A 452 3.08 -19.13 8.96
CA LYS A 452 2.58 -19.88 7.79
C LYS A 452 1.17 -19.46 7.30
N ARG A 453 0.97 -19.67 5.99
CA ARG A 453 -0.23 -19.35 5.20
C ARG A 453 -1.56 -19.70 5.89
N GLY A 454 -2.38 -18.67 6.13
CA GLY A 454 -3.80 -18.76 6.44
C GLY A 454 -4.46 -17.39 6.21
N GLN A 455 -5.77 -17.34 5.95
CA GLN A 455 -6.47 -16.05 5.84
C GLN A 455 -6.61 -15.42 7.24
N ASN A 456 -6.36 -14.11 7.33
CA ASN A 456 -6.45 -13.29 8.55
C ASN A 456 -5.62 -13.76 9.77
N LEU A 457 -4.48 -14.43 9.54
CA LEU A 457 -3.50 -14.76 10.59
C LEU A 457 -2.31 -13.79 10.54
N ASN A 458 -2.43 -12.66 11.25
CA ASN A 458 -1.35 -11.68 11.42
C ASN A 458 -0.67 -11.86 12.79
N PHE A 459 0.63 -11.57 12.88
CA PHE A 459 1.43 -11.82 14.08
C PHE A 459 2.38 -10.66 14.44
N ALA A 460 2.70 -10.57 15.72
CA ALA A 460 3.77 -9.74 16.25
C ALA A 460 4.64 -10.56 17.23
N ILE A 461 5.95 -10.30 17.26
CA ILE A 461 6.84 -10.80 18.31
C ILE A 461 6.48 -10.04 19.59
N ALA A 462 6.24 -10.74 20.70
CA ALA A 462 5.86 -10.11 21.95
C ALA A 462 6.95 -9.15 22.45
N ALA A 463 6.55 -8.00 22.99
CA ALA A 463 7.48 -7.04 23.57
C ALA A 463 8.27 -7.65 24.74
N ALA A 464 7.71 -8.64 25.45
CA ALA A 464 8.40 -9.44 26.45
C ALA A 464 9.66 -10.17 25.92
N ASP A 465 9.72 -10.53 24.62
CA ASP A 465 10.91 -11.14 24.00
C ASP A 465 11.91 -10.10 23.48
N VAL A 466 11.44 -8.91 23.12
CA VAL A 466 12.30 -7.74 22.85
C VAL A 466 13.14 -7.41 24.10
N ILE A 467 12.55 -7.61 25.29
CA ILE A 467 13.22 -7.49 26.59
C ILE A 467 14.10 -8.73 26.87
N ALA A 468 13.52 -9.94 26.86
CA ALA A 468 14.22 -11.16 27.25
C ALA A 468 15.43 -11.52 26.36
N SER A 469 15.42 -11.14 25.07
CA SER A 469 16.56 -11.32 24.16
C SER A 469 17.79 -10.48 24.52
N GLY A 470 17.69 -9.54 25.46
CA GLY A 470 18.77 -8.62 25.81
C GLY A 470 19.22 -7.72 24.65
N LEU A 471 18.43 -7.64 23.57
CA LEU A 471 18.73 -6.87 22.38
C LEU A 471 18.81 -5.36 22.68
N PHE A 472 17.94 -4.89 23.57
CA PHE A 472 17.80 -3.50 24.01
C PHE A 472 17.61 -3.42 25.54
N ASP A 473 17.88 -2.26 26.14
CA ASP A 473 17.62 -1.98 27.56
C ASP A 473 16.40 -1.06 27.69
N PRO A 474 15.23 -1.56 28.14
CA PRO A 474 13.99 -0.78 28.23
C PRO A 474 14.11 0.50 29.05
N ARG A 475 15.06 0.58 30.00
CA ARG A 475 15.28 1.76 30.84
C ARG A 475 15.81 2.99 30.05
N ARG A 476 16.13 2.80 28.77
CA ARG A 476 16.48 3.87 27.82
C ARG A 476 15.28 4.50 27.11
N MET A 477 14.08 3.94 27.29
CA MET A 477 12.83 4.53 26.79
C MET A 477 12.37 5.69 27.67
N LYS A 478 11.70 6.66 27.08
CA LYS A 478 11.10 7.81 27.78
C LYS A 478 9.82 8.26 27.07
N SER A 479 8.70 7.62 27.40
CA SER A 479 7.37 8.03 26.96
C SER A 479 6.79 9.12 27.87
N GLN A 480 6.12 10.13 27.31
CA GLN A 480 5.15 10.91 28.09
C GLN A 480 3.88 10.06 28.39
N PRO A 481 3.08 10.38 29.42
CA PRO A 481 1.74 9.81 29.55
C PRO A 481 0.84 10.23 28.39
N LEU A 482 -0.08 9.37 27.95
CA LEU A 482 -1.28 9.87 27.27
C LEU A 482 -2.15 10.55 28.33
N GLY A 483 -2.53 11.81 28.10
CA GLY A 483 -3.41 12.56 29.01
C GLY A 483 -4.73 11.80 29.23
N GLY A 484 -5.09 11.57 30.48
CA GLY A 484 -6.25 10.77 30.87
C GLY A 484 -7.41 11.65 31.36
N HIS A 485 -8.49 11.63 30.57
CA HIS A 485 -9.86 12.02 30.94
C HIS A 485 -10.79 10.91 30.42
#